data_AF-A0AAD2GU78-F1
#
_entry.id   AF-A0AAD2GU78-F1
#
_cell.length_a   1.000
_cell.length_b   1.000
_cell.length_c   1.000
_cell.angle_alpha   90.00
_cell.angle_beta   90.00
_cell.angle_gamma   90.00
#
_symmetry.space_group_name_H-M   'P 1'
#
loop_
_entity.id
_entity.type
_entity.pdbx_description
1 polymer ?
#
loop_
_entity_poly.entity_id
_entity_poly.type
_entity_poly.pdbx_seq_one_letter_code
_entity_poly.pdbx_strand_id
1 'polypeptide(L)'
;MAIVRQELHRQAEYLRKLEATDAKLSAEVALWRDRHTSIEVLREEKRSLERKLQPMEGLREQVARLEAQLEAAKQERAPEKIPTTSETSALSILRLQHARLLEDHGVTTAHLRAKETELKDAEHRVTEAQTAIERLEADVSLLKDTTRRAEQQVRLAEREVGFMKALLSSYSLEETNKEGHSIDTVRAEQVQHLEALLAEYKTANTALSQQLNEIGEREPAAETLARQQELETEQALRAEAEKALETITAEMQTHLDKIEELEQELFDLSGEIAGGRHVPPGIRILSFKDTPDLPLRDSPMARQAELERVQKENAALLQQIETSGTASQGSIPNESWVAVCKERDELTSEVKQKEKRLKRLQEIFAAKAHEFRESIASLLGVKLAFFQNGQVRVTSLYDESATFVFKPAEGASSSGNMQLIAQGEGGPEDLPNMMQYWVGTEQCIPGFLSSVTLELYDRWKKEHP
;
A
#
# COMPACT_ATOMS: atom_id res chain seq x y z
N MET A 1 80.85 -28.69 11.86
CA MET A 1 80.47 -27.27 11.89
C MET A 1 79.37 -26.89 10.90
N ALA A 2 79.41 -27.31 9.62
CA ALA A 2 78.38 -26.96 8.63
C ALA A 2 77.00 -27.60 8.88
N ILE A 3 76.96 -28.88 9.27
CA ILE A 3 75.72 -29.63 9.54
C ILE A 3 74.95 -29.01 10.73
N VAL A 4 75.65 -28.69 11.81
CA VAL A 4 75.07 -28.01 12.99
C VAL A 4 74.48 -26.64 12.63
N ARG A 5 75.11 -25.88 11.71
CA ARG A 5 74.54 -24.60 11.24
C ARG A 5 73.26 -24.79 10.43
N GLN A 6 73.20 -25.82 9.58
CA GLN A 6 71.99 -26.12 8.80
C GLN A 6 70.83 -26.58 9.70
N GLU A 7 71.12 -27.41 10.71
CA GLU A 7 70.11 -27.82 11.70
C GLU A 7 69.62 -26.65 12.55
N LEU A 8 70.52 -25.77 13.01
CA LEU A 8 70.13 -24.54 13.70
C LEU A 8 69.28 -23.62 12.83
N HIS A 9 69.57 -23.53 11.52
CA HIS A 9 68.77 -22.72 10.60
C HIS A 9 67.36 -23.29 10.40
N ARG A 10 67.24 -24.63 10.27
CA ARG A 10 65.95 -25.34 10.22
C ARG A 10 65.15 -25.18 11.51
N GLN A 11 65.82 -25.28 12.67
CA GLN A 11 65.18 -25.05 13.96
C GLN A 11 64.72 -23.60 14.11
N ALA A 12 65.51 -22.61 13.69
CA ALA A 12 65.12 -21.21 13.71
C ALA A 12 63.93 -20.92 12.78
N GLU A 13 63.89 -21.52 11.59
CA GLU A 13 62.75 -21.43 10.68
C GLU A 13 61.50 -22.11 11.24
N TYR A 14 61.65 -23.27 11.88
CA TYR A 14 60.55 -23.96 12.54
C TYR A 14 60.01 -23.15 13.72
N LEU A 15 60.88 -22.58 14.55
CA LEU A 15 60.49 -21.69 15.65
C LEU A 15 59.77 -20.45 15.14
N ARG A 16 60.25 -19.80 14.06
CA ARG A 16 59.55 -18.67 13.45
C ARG A 16 58.17 -19.06 12.91
N LYS A 17 58.03 -20.25 12.33
CA LYS A 17 56.72 -20.76 11.88
C LYS A 17 55.79 -20.99 13.07
N LEU A 18 56.31 -21.56 14.16
CA LEU A 18 55.56 -21.80 15.39
C LEU A 18 55.13 -20.51 16.07
N GLU A 19 56.02 -19.52 16.14
CA GLU A 19 55.72 -18.17 16.63
C GLU A 19 54.66 -17.48 15.75
N ALA A 20 54.73 -17.64 14.43
CA ALA A 20 53.72 -17.09 13.53
C ALA A 20 52.35 -17.78 13.69
N THR A 21 52.31 -19.10 13.94
CA THR A 21 51.05 -19.80 14.23
C THR A 21 50.51 -19.44 15.61
N ASP A 22 51.36 -19.29 16.62
CA ASP A 22 50.95 -18.85 17.97
C ASP A 22 50.42 -17.41 17.94
N ALA A 23 51.02 -16.54 17.13
CA ALA A 23 50.53 -15.19 16.89
C ALA A 23 49.15 -15.18 16.20
N LYS A 24 48.93 -16.06 15.21
CA LYS A 24 47.62 -16.19 14.55
C LYS A 24 46.56 -16.75 15.49
N LEU A 25 46.87 -17.83 16.20
CA LEU A 25 45.95 -18.45 17.16
C LEU A 25 45.61 -17.50 18.31
N SER A 26 46.58 -16.73 18.81
CA SER A 26 46.30 -15.73 19.85
C SER A 26 45.42 -14.58 19.35
N ALA A 27 45.58 -14.15 18.10
CA ALA A 27 44.70 -13.16 17.47
C ALA A 27 43.28 -13.70 17.26
N GLU A 28 43.15 -14.94 16.78
CA GLU A 28 41.84 -15.61 16.65
C GLU A 28 41.15 -15.76 18.00
N VAL A 29 41.88 -16.19 19.03
CA VAL A 29 41.35 -16.33 20.39
C VAL A 29 40.92 -14.97 20.96
N ALA A 30 41.65 -13.88 20.68
CA ALA A 30 41.23 -12.54 21.07
C ALA A 30 39.92 -12.15 20.39
N LEU A 31 39.82 -12.37 19.07
CA LEU A 31 38.61 -12.09 18.30
C LEU A 31 37.40 -12.93 18.76
N TRP A 32 37.61 -14.21 19.12
CA TRP A 32 36.54 -15.05 19.68
C TRP A 32 36.10 -14.57 21.07
N ARG A 33 37.01 -14.06 21.90
CA ARG A 33 36.65 -13.45 23.18
C ARG A 33 35.82 -12.19 22.98
N ASP A 34 36.22 -11.32 22.05
CA ASP A 34 35.46 -10.10 21.74
C ASP A 34 34.04 -10.44 21.24
N ARG A 35 33.93 -11.42 20.33
CA ARG A 35 32.62 -11.96 19.89
C ARG A 35 31.81 -12.57 21.04
N HIS A 36 32.46 -13.23 22.00
CA HIS A 36 31.75 -13.77 23.15
C HIS A 36 31.17 -12.66 24.02
N THR A 37 31.93 -11.60 24.29
CA THR A 37 31.44 -10.45 25.06
C THR A 37 30.26 -9.76 24.36
N SER A 38 30.30 -9.61 23.03
CA SER A 38 29.16 -9.04 22.30
C SER A 38 27.92 -9.94 22.35
N ILE A 39 28.09 -11.26 22.28
CA ILE A 39 26.99 -12.22 22.46
C ILE A 39 26.41 -12.15 23.89
N GLU A 40 27.25 -11.95 24.91
CA GLU A 40 26.79 -11.77 26.29
C GLU A 40 25.94 -10.50 26.45
N VAL A 41 26.39 -9.38 25.88
CA VAL A 41 25.61 -8.13 25.85
C VAL A 41 24.26 -8.36 25.16
N LEU A 42 24.24 -9.01 23.99
CA LEU A 42 22.99 -9.33 23.28
C LEU A 42 22.06 -10.24 24.10
N ARG A 43 22.61 -11.20 24.86
CA ARG A 43 21.82 -12.06 25.76
C ARG A 43 21.22 -11.28 26.92
N GLU A 44 21.96 -10.31 27.47
CA GLU A 44 21.44 -9.42 28.51
C GLU A 44 20.35 -8.48 27.99
N GLU A 45 20.55 -7.90 26.80
CA GLU A 45 19.55 -7.10 26.12
C GLU A 45 18.28 -7.92 25.85
N LYS A 46 18.43 -9.15 25.33
CA LYS A 46 17.31 -10.08 25.12
C LYS A 46 16.56 -10.35 26.43
N ARG A 47 17.26 -10.69 27.50
CA ARG A 47 16.64 -10.89 28.83
C ARG A 47 15.95 -9.63 29.34
N SER A 48 16.50 -8.44 29.06
CA SER A 48 15.90 -7.17 29.44
C SER A 48 14.61 -6.88 28.67
N LEU A 49 14.58 -7.21 27.37
CA LEU A 49 13.41 -7.08 26.52
C LEU A 49 12.32 -8.09 26.90
N GLU A 50 12.69 -9.34 27.18
CA GLU A 50 11.78 -10.36 27.70
C GLU A 50 11.12 -9.92 29.01
N ARG A 51 11.90 -9.36 29.96
CA ARG A 51 11.35 -8.80 31.21
C ARG A 51 10.42 -7.61 30.98
N LYS A 52 10.66 -6.80 29.95
CA LYS A 52 9.77 -5.69 29.58
C LYS A 52 8.50 -6.17 28.87
N LEU A 53 8.57 -7.30 28.15
CA LEU A 53 7.43 -7.90 27.45
C LEU A 53 6.43 -8.54 28.42
N GLN A 54 6.92 -9.25 29.46
CA GLN A 54 6.07 -9.92 30.45
C GLN A 54 4.95 -9.06 31.07
N PRO A 55 5.20 -7.82 31.54
CA PRO A 55 4.12 -6.97 32.05
C PRO A 55 3.16 -6.48 30.95
N MET A 56 3.62 -6.37 29.70
CA MET A 56 2.73 -6.03 28.58
C MET A 56 1.74 -7.15 28.26
N GLU A 57 2.13 -8.41 28.44
CA GLU A 57 1.21 -9.55 28.34
C GLU A 57 0.11 -9.47 29.40
N GLY A 58 0.47 -9.12 30.65
CA GLY A 58 -0.52 -8.87 31.71
C GLY A 58 -1.46 -7.70 31.42
N LEU A 59 -0.97 -6.62 30.80
CA LEU A 59 -1.82 -5.51 30.35
C LEU A 59 -2.76 -5.93 29.23
N ARG A 60 -2.31 -6.78 28.28
CA ARG A 60 -3.17 -7.34 27.23
C ARG A 60 -4.30 -8.18 27.81
N GLU A 61 -4.00 -9.01 28.82
CA GLU A 61 -5.03 -9.76 29.54
C GLU A 61 -6.03 -8.84 30.28
N GLN A 62 -5.55 -7.76 30.89
CA GLN A 62 -6.42 -6.77 31.55
C GLN A 62 -7.31 -6.04 30.56
N VAL A 63 -6.78 -5.65 29.39
CA VAL A 63 -7.56 -5.04 28.30
C VAL A 63 -8.63 -6.02 27.82
N ALA A 64 -8.28 -7.28 27.56
CA ALA A 64 -9.25 -8.30 27.14
C ALA A 64 -10.36 -8.52 28.20
N ARG A 65 -10.01 -8.51 29.50
CA ARG A 65 -11.01 -8.61 30.58
C ARG A 65 -11.92 -7.39 30.64
N LEU A 66 -11.36 -6.18 30.50
CA LEU A 66 -12.14 -4.95 30.50
C LEU A 66 -13.04 -4.84 29.27
N GLU A 67 -12.57 -5.25 28.10
CA GLU A 67 -13.36 -5.33 26.87
C GLU A 67 -14.52 -6.32 27.03
N ALA A 68 -14.27 -7.51 27.57
CA ALA A 68 -15.32 -8.49 27.86
C ALA A 68 -16.35 -7.96 28.87
N GLN A 69 -15.92 -7.24 29.92
CA GLN A 69 -16.82 -6.58 30.87
C GLN A 69 -17.64 -5.47 30.20
N LEU A 70 -17.04 -4.70 29.29
CA LEU A 70 -17.71 -3.63 28.56
C LEU A 70 -18.72 -4.20 27.57
N GLU A 71 -18.40 -5.30 26.90
CA GLU A 71 -19.32 -6.05 26.03
C GLU A 71 -20.48 -6.65 26.82
N ALA A 72 -20.22 -7.28 27.96
CA ALA A 72 -21.27 -7.80 28.84
C ALA A 72 -22.19 -6.67 29.33
N ALA A 73 -21.62 -5.55 29.79
CA ALA A 73 -22.39 -4.37 30.22
C ALA A 73 -23.17 -3.73 29.06
N LYS A 74 -22.66 -3.76 27.83
CA LYS A 74 -23.37 -3.29 26.62
C LYS A 74 -24.52 -4.23 26.24
N GLN A 75 -24.34 -5.54 26.38
CA GLN A 75 -25.39 -6.54 26.16
C GLN A 75 -26.49 -6.43 27.22
N GLU A 76 -26.13 -6.19 28.49
CA GLU A 76 -27.09 -5.90 29.57
C GLU A 76 -27.80 -4.55 29.40
N ARG A 77 -27.16 -3.59 28.70
CA ARG A 77 -27.73 -2.27 28.37
C ARG A 77 -28.43 -2.21 27.01
N ALA A 78 -28.62 -3.33 26.30
CA ALA A 78 -29.40 -3.35 25.07
C ALA A 78 -30.87 -2.95 25.37
N PRO A 79 -31.39 -1.82 24.85
CA PRO A 79 -32.56 -1.19 25.45
C PRO A 79 -33.88 -1.55 24.74
N GLU A 80 -34.84 -2.10 25.50
CA GLU A 80 -36.17 -1.49 25.55
C GLU A 80 -36.09 -0.28 26.49
N LYS A 81 -35.81 0.93 25.97
CA LYS A 81 -36.17 2.24 26.55
C LYS A 81 -35.57 3.40 25.76
N ILE A 82 -36.37 4.47 25.69
CA ILE A 82 -36.14 5.74 25.00
C ILE A 82 -34.85 6.41 25.51
N PRO A 83 -33.96 6.94 24.64
CA PRO A 83 -32.67 7.49 25.07
C PRO A 83 -32.85 8.78 25.88
N THR A 84 -32.16 8.86 27.01
CA THR A 84 -32.06 10.07 27.83
C THR A 84 -30.96 11.00 27.28
N THR A 85 -31.11 12.31 27.49
CA THR A 85 -30.24 13.38 26.96
C THR A 85 -28.75 13.27 27.35
N SER A 86 -28.42 12.46 28.36
CA SER A 86 -27.02 12.20 28.77
C SER A 86 -26.32 11.22 27.83
N GLU A 87 -27.01 10.19 27.33
CA GLU A 87 -26.43 9.18 26.44
C GLU A 87 -26.15 9.74 25.05
N THR A 88 -27.00 10.64 24.56
CA THR A 88 -26.78 11.35 23.29
C THR A 88 -25.57 12.30 23.39
N SER A 89 -25.31 12.88 24.56
CA SER A 89 -24.13 13.72 24.80
C SER A 89 -22.83 12.91 24.90
N ALA A 90 -22.84 11.73 25.54
CA ALA A 90 -21.68 10.85 25.58
C ALA A 90 -21.36 10.28 24.19
N LEU A 91 -22.38 9.94 23.41
CA LEU A 91 -22.23 9.46 22.04
C LEU A 91 -21.70 10.55 21.10
N SER A 92 -22.10 11.81 21.28
CA SER A 92 -21.54 12.93 20.50
C SER A 92 -20.08 13.20 20.85
N ILE A 93 -19.69 13.12 22.14
CA ILE A 93 -18.29 13.24 22.58
C ILE A 93 -17.45 12.11 21.97
N LEU A 94 -17.95 10.87 21.99
CA LEU A 94 -17.22 9.72 21.43
C LEU A 94 -17.06 9.85 19.90
N ARG A 95 -18.09 10.34 19.19
CA ARG A 95 -17.99 10.64 17.75
C ARG A 95 -16.95 11.71 17.46
N LEU A 96 -16.87 12.75 18.29
CA LEU A 96 -15.90 13.83 18.14
C LEU A 96 -14.48 13.33 18.41
N GLN A 97 -14.29 12.49 19.44
CA GLN A 97 -13.01 11.86 19.72
C GLN A 97 -12.56 10.92 18.60
N HIS A 98 -13.47 10.12 18.04
CA HIS A 98 -13.18 9.25 16.90
C HIS A 98 -12.82 10.06 15.65
N ALA A 99 -13.51 11.17 15.38
CA ALA A 99 -13.17 12.07 14.29
C ALA A 99 -11.78 12.68 14.46
N ARG A 100 -11.41 13.10 15.68
CA ARG A 100 -10.05 13.59 15.98
C ARG A 100 -8.98 12.53 15.79
N LEU A 101 -9.22 11.30 16.27
CA LEU A 101 -8.27 10.20 16.09
C LEU A 101 -8.08 9.84 14.61
N LEU A 102 -9.14 9.91 13.81
CA LEU A 102 -9.04 9.73 12.36
C LEU A 102 -8.24 10.86 11.69
N GLU A 103 -8.43 12.10 12.13
CA GLU A 103 -7.66 13.25 11.65
C GLU A 103 -6.17 13.12 12.01
N ASP A 104 -5.86 12.80 13.26
CA ASP A 104 -4.48 12.55 13.72
C ASP A 104 -3.83 11.37 12.99
N HIS A 105 -4.59 10.31 12.71
CA HIS A 105 -4.13 9.20 11.89
C HIS A 105 -3.86 9.63 10.44
N GLY A 106 -4.72 10.46 9.86
CA GLY A 106 -4.50 11.06 8.54
C GLY A 106 -3.23 11.91 8.48
N VAL A 107 -3.01 12.74 9.51
CA VAL A 107 -1.82 13.60 9.62
C VAL A 107 -0.55 12.77 9.79
N THR A 108 -0.55 11.77 10.68
CA THR A 108 0.62 10.90 10.92
C THR A 108 0.96 10.05 9.70
N THR A 109 -0.03 9.51 9.00
CA THR A 109 0.18 8.76 7.74
C THR A 109 0.71 9.65 6.62
N ALA A 110 0.24 10.91 6.51
CA ALA A 110 0.79 11.89 5.58
C ALA A 110 2.25 12.23 5.90
N HIS A 111 2.59 12.43 7.18
CA HIS A 111 3.98 12.65 7.60
C HIS A 111 4.87 11.45 7.32
N LEU A 112 4.39 10.23 7.55
CA LEU A 112 5.12 9.00 7.27
C LEU A 112 5.43 8.90 5.77
N ARG A 113 4.44 9.13 4.90
CA ARG A 113 4.64 9.15 3.45
C ARG A 113 5.64 10.21 3.00
N ALA A 114 5.59 11.40 3.58
CA ALA A 114 6.57 12.47 3.29
C ALA A 114 7.99 12.05 3.71
N LYS A 115 8.14 11.37 4.84
CA LYS A 115 9.44 10.84 5.28
C LYS A 115 9.92 9.67 4.43
N GLU A 116 9.04 8.82 3.95
CA GLU A 116 9.38 7.76 2.98
C GLU A 116 9.88 8.35 1.66
N THR A 117 9.28 9.44 1.17
CA THR A 117 9.78 10.11 -0.04
C THR A 117 11.14 10.77 0.19
N GLU A 118 11.32 11.47 1.32
CA GLU A 118 12.61 12.05 1.69
C GLU A 118 13.71 10.98 1.83
N LEU A 119 13.37 9.81 2.36
CA LEU A 119 14.29 8.69 2.53
C LEU A 119 14.69 8.09 1.19
N LYS A 120 13.73 7.89 0.26
CA LYS A 120 14.03 7.44 -1.11
C LYS A 120 14.93 8.43 -1.87
N ASP A 121 14.67 9.73 -1.73
CA ASP A 121 15.50 10.77 -2.35
C ASP A 121 16.91 10.83 -1.73
N ALA A 122 17.03 10.54 -0.43
CA ALA A 122 18.33 10.42 0.23
C ALA A 122 19.09 9.17 -0.23
N GLU A 123 18.42 8.02 -0.34
CA GLU A 123 18.99 6.77 -0.86
C GLU A 123 19.48 6.96 -2.30
N HIS A 124 18.70 7.61 -3.16
CA HIS A 124 19.10 7.91 -4.53
C HIS A 124 20.36 8.79 -4.59
N ARG A 125 20.45 9.81 -3.74
CA ARG A 125 21.65 10.66 -3.66
C ARG A 125 22.88 9.88 -3.17
N VAL A 126 22.70 8.92 -2.27
CA VAL A 126 23.78 8.05 -1.79
C VAL A 126 24.28 7.14 -2.91
N THR A 127 23.38 6.51 -3.67
CA THR A 127 23.78 5.64 -4.79
C THR A 127 24.45 6.44 -5.91
N GLU A 128 23.93 7.63 -6.25
CA GLU A 128 24.59 8.54 -7.19
C GLU A 128 25.99 8.92 -6.72
N ALA A 129 26.15 9.30 -5.45
CA ALA A 129 27.45 9.64 -4.89
C ALA A 129 28.43 8.46 -4.90
N GLN A 130 27.97 7.25 -4.59
CA GLN A 130 28.78 6.02 -4.68
C GLN A 130 29.26 5.77 -6.11
N THR A 131 28.37 5.82 -7.10
CA THR A 131 28.76 5.63 -8.51
C THR A 131 29.71 6.73 -9.00
N ALA A 132 29.58 7.96 -8.51
CA ALA A 132 30.51 9.05 -8.82
C ALA A 132 31.90 8.80 -8.19
N ILE A 133 31.96 8.28 -6.97
CA ILE A 133 33.21 7.90 -6.31
C ILE A 133 33.90 6.79 -7.09
N GLU A 134 33.19 5.72 -7.46
CA GLU A 134 33.76 4.61 -8.25
C GLU A 134 34.35 5.09 -9.59
N ARG A 135 33.65 6.00 -10.28
CA ARG A 135 34.15 6.62 -11.52
C ARG A 135 35.42 7.45 -11.28
N LEU A 136 35.43 8.28 -10.23
CA LEU A 136 36.60 9.08 -9.88
C LEU A 136 37.79 8.19 -9.47
N GLU A 137 37.56 7.09 -8.77
CA GLU A 137 38.62 6.12 -8.43
C GLU A 137 39.20 5.46 -9.69
N ALA A 138 38.33 5.08 -10.65
CA ALA A 138 38.77 4.57 -11.95
C ALA A 138 39.61 5.61 -12.71
N ASP A 139 39.14 6.86 -12.80
CA ASP A 139 39.88 7.95 -13.46
C ASP A 139 41.22 8.23 -12.79
N VAL A 140 41.27 8.23 -11.45
CA VAL A 140 42.51 8.40 -10.68
C VAL A 140 43.49 7.26 -10.95
N SER A 141 43.01 6.02 -11.08
CA SER A 141 43.88 4.88 -11.41
C SER A 141 44.46 4.99 -12.82
N LEU A 142 43.65 5.38 -13.80
CA LEU A 142 44.08 5.63 -15.18
C LEU A 142 45.10 6.78 -15.25
N LEU A 143 44.86 7.89 -14.54
CA LEU A 143 45.77 9.02 -14.47
C LEU A 143 47.10 8.63 -13.81
N LYS A 144 47.08 7.79 -12.76
CA LYS A 144 48.32 7.28 -12.15
C LYS A 144 49.14 6.46 -13.14
N ASP A 145 48.49 5.62 -13.94
CA ASP A 145 49.18 4.80 -14.94
C ASP A 145 49.75 5.62 -16.10
N THR A 146 49.02 6.63 -16.58
CA THR A 146 49.54 7.53 -17.62
C THR A 146 50.70 8.37 -17.11
N THR A 147 50.61 8.86 -15.87
CA THR A 147 51.70 9.61 -15.21
C THR A 147 52.94 8.73 -15.07
N ARG A 148 52.79 7.48 -14.61
CA ARG A 148 53.91 6.51 -14.54
C ARG A 148 54.57 6.27 -15.88
N ARG A 149 53.78 6.13 -16.96
CA ARG A 149 54.31 5.96 -18.33
C ARG A 149 55.05 7.22 -18.81
N ALA A 150 54.49 8.41 -18.55
CA ALA A 150 55.12 9.67 -18.90
C ALA A 150 56.44 9.89 -18.14
N GLU A 151 56.47 9.60 -16.84
CA GLU A 151 57.69 9.65 -16.02
C GLU A 151 58.77 8.70 -16.54
N GLN A 152 58.39 7.49 -16.98
CA GLN A 152 59.32 6.55 -17.61
C GLN A 152 59.88 7.09 -18.93
N GLN A 153 59.05 7.70 -19.78
CA GLN A 153 59.49 8.33 -21.03
C GLN A 153 60.43 9.51 -20.78
N VAL A 154 60.13 10.38 -19.80
CA VAL A 154 61.00 11.49 -19.43
C VAL A 154 62.35 10.98 -18.93
N ARG A 155 62.37 9.96 -18.05
CA ARG A 155 63.62 9.36 -17.58
C ARG A 155 64.45 8.77 -18.72
N LEU A 156 63.82 8.18 -19.73
CA LEU A 156 64.52 7.67 -20.92
C LEU A 156 65.10 8.82 -21.75
N ALA A 157 64.30 9.84 -22.04
CA ALA A 157 64.73 11.03 -22.78
C ALA A 157 65.86 11.80 -22.07
N GLU A 158 65.82 11.92 -20.74
CA GLU A 158 66.89 12.53 -19.95
C GLU A 158 68.21 11.76 -20.08
N ARG A 159 68.15 10.43 -20.12
CA ARG A 159 69.32 9.57 -20.37
C ARG A 159 69.87 9.77 -21.78
N GLU A 160 68.99 9.82 -22.79
CA GLU A 160 69.38 10.08 -24.18
C GLU A 160 70.01 11.47 -24.36
N VAL A 161 69.44 12.51 -23.73
CA VAL A 161 70.01 13.87 -23.73
C VAL A 161 71.37 13.89 -23.01
N GLY A 162 71.49 13.19 -21.88
CA GLY A 162 72.76 13.02 -21.18
C GLY A 162 73.83 12.39 -22.07
N PHE A 163 73.45 11.33 -22.80
CA PHE A 163 74.31 10.67 -23.78
C PHE A 163 74.73 11.59 -24.92
N MET A 164 73.78 12.30 -25.56
CA MET A 164 74.07 13.22 -26.66
C MET A 164 74.96 14.39 -26.21
N LYS A 165 74.80 14.88 -24.98
CA LYS A 165 75.70 15.90 -24.40
C LYS A 165 77.11 15.36 -24.18
N ALA A 166 77.26 14.14 -23.66
CA ALA A 166 78.56 13.49 -23.52
C ALA A 166 79.24 13.30 -24.89
N LEU A 167 78.48 12.86 -25.90
CA LEU A 167 78.95 12.70 -27.27
C LEU A 167 79.43 14.04 -27.87
N LEU A 168 78.63 15.10 -27.76
CA LEU A 168 79.01 16.45 -28.21
C LEU A 168 80.26 16.98 -27.49
N SER A 169 80.39 16.71 -26.19
CA SER A 169 81.58 17.09 -25.45
C SER A 169 82.82 16.36 -25.99
N SER A 170 82.72 15.08 -26.29
CA SER A 170 83.82 14.30 -26.89
C SER A 170 84.20 14.81 -28.28
N TYR A 171 83.22 15.14 -29.13
CA TYR A 171 83.48 15.76 -30.43
C TYR A 171 84.11 17.14 -30.29
N SER A 172 83.66 17.98 -29.36
CA SER A 172 84.26 19.30 -29.13
C SER A 172 85.72 19.20 -28.68
N LEU A 173 86.04 18.20 -27.84
CA LEU A 173 87.42 17.90 -27.45
C LEU A 173 88.25 17.41 -28.65
N GLU A 174 87.68 16.57 -29.51
CA GLU A 174 88.32 16.09 -30.75
C GLU A 174 88.58 17.25 -31.74
N GLU A 175 87.65 18.20 -31.87
CA GLU A 175 87.82 19.37 -32.74
C GLU A 175 88.90 20.33 -32.26
N THR A 176 89.06 20.49 -30.94
CA THR A 176 90.18 21.27 -30.38
C THR A 176 91.54 20.59 -30.53
N ASN A 177 91.54 19.29 -30.79
CA ASN A 177 92.71 18.41 -30.84
C ASN A 177 93.17 18.05 -32.27
N LYS A 178 92.72 18.78 -33.29
CA LYS A 178 92.97 18.51 -34.73
C LYS A 178 94.44 18.60 -35.19
N GLU A 179 95.42 18.80 -34.30
CA GLU A 179 96.85 18.75 -34.61
C GLU A 179 97.48 17.39 -34.26
N GLY A 180 97.35 16.43 -35.19
CA GLY A 180 98.34 15.40 -35.52
C GLY A 180 98.64 14.23 -34.58
N HIS A 181 98.55 14.37 -33.26
CA HIS A 181 99.03 13.32 -32.33
C HIS A 181 98.09 12.92 -31.18
N SER A 182 96.92 13.57 -31.02
CA SER A 182 95.91 13.18 -30.02
C SER A 182 94.68 12.47 -30.61
N ILE A 183 94.62 12.27 -31.93
CA ILE A 183 93.53 11.50 -32.57
C ILE A 183 93.54 10.05 -32.10
N ASP A 184 94.74 9.46 -31.90
CA ASP A 184 94.86 8.09 -31.41
C ASP A 184 94.50 7.96 -29.92
N THR A 185 94.76 8.99 -29.11
CA THR A 185 94.31 9.01 -27.70
C THR A 185 92.80 9.23 -27.59
N VAL A 186 92.22 10.12 -28.41
CA VAL A 186 90.77 10.35 -28.45
C VAL A 186 90.01 9.12 -29.00
N ARG A 187 90.56 8.42 -29.99
CA ARG A 187 90.01 7.14 -30.46
C ARG A 187 90.12 6.04 -29.41
N ALA A 188 91.24 5.98 -28.68
CA ALA A 188 91.38 5.04 -27.57
C ALA A 188 90.38 5.34 -26.44
N GLU A 189 90.13 6.62 -26.14
CA GLU A 189 89.10 7.06 -25.18
C GLU A 189 87.68 6.75 -25.69
N GLN A 190 87.40 6.91 -26.99
CA GLN A 190 86.13 6.49 -27.60
C GLN A 190 85.93 4.97 -27.53
N VAL A 191 86.98 4.19 -27.79
CA VAL A 191 86.91 2.73 -27.65
C VAL A 191 86.66 2.34 -26.21
N GLN A 192 87.36 2.95 -25.24
CA GLN A 192 87.11 2.72 -23.81
C GLN A 192 85.70 3.13 -23.38
N HIS A 193 85.15 4.21 -23.93
CA HIS A 193 83.81 4.65 -23.63
C HIS A 193 82.74 3.73 -24.25
N LEU A 194 82.93 3.28 -25.49
CA LEU A 194 82.07 2.29 -26.15
C LEU A 194 82.14 0.93 -25.44
N GLU A 195 83.30 0.55 -24.93
CA GLU A 195 83.49 -0.66 -24.12
C GLU A 195 82.79 -0.53 -22.75
N ALA A 196 82.90 0.62 -22.09
CA ALA A 196 82.17 0.91 -20.84
C ALA A 196 80.65 0.87 -21.08
N LEU A 197 80.17 1.45 -22.18
CA LEU A 197 78.77 1.44 -22.56
C LEU A 197 78.30 0.02 -22.91
N LEU A 198 79.09 -0.76 -23.63
CA LEU A 198 78.80 -2.18 -23.84
C LEU A 198 78.76 -2.97 -22.53
N ALA A 199 79.61 -2.64 -21.57
CA ALA A 199 79.59 -3.25 -20.24
C ALA A 199 78.32 -2.84 -19.48
N GLU A 200 77.94 -1.56 -19.51
CA GLU A 200 76.70 -1.06 -18.90
C GLU A 200 75.46 -1.69 -19.54
N TYR A 201 75.35 -1.75 -20.87
CA TYR A 201 74.27 -2.44 -21.57
C TYR A 201 74.24 -3.93 -21.27
N LYS A 202 75.39 -4.59 -21.13
CA LYS A 202 75.45 -5.99 -20.70
C LYS A 202 74.95 -6.13 -19.27
N THR A 203 75.35 -5.27 -18.34
CA THR A 203 74.87 -5.31 -16.94
C THR A 203 73.39 -5.01 -16.83
N ALA A 204 72.88 -4.03 -17.58
CA ALA A 204 71.47 -3.69 -17.65
C ALA A 204 70.65 -4.82 -18.27
N ASN A 205 71.14 -5.47 -19.34
CA ASN A 205 70.50 -6.65 -19.90
C ASN A 205 70.55 -7.83 -18.94
N THR A 206 71.65 -8.08 -18.22
CA THR A 206 71.68 -9.14 -17.20
C THR A 206 70.74 -8.83 -16.03
N ALA A 207 70.59 -7.57 -15.63
CA ALA A 207 69.65 -7.17 -14.59
C ALA A 207 68.18 -7.28 -15.07
N LEU A 208 67.89 -6.91 -16.33
CA LEU A 208 66.58 -7.12 -16.95
C LEU A 208 66.27 -8.60 -17.16
N SER A 209 67.25 -9.41 -17.56
CA SER A 209 67.10 -10.86 -17.65
C SER A 209 66.93 -11.50 -16.28
N GLN A 210 67.62 -11.00 -15.25
CA GLN A 210 67.40 -11.43 -13.86
C GLN A 210 66.02 -11.00 -13.36
N GLN A 211 65.55 -9.79 -13.65
CA GLN A 211 64.20 -9.36 -13.31
C GLN A 211 63.13 -10.15 -14.07
N LEU A 212 63.35 -10.46 -15.35
CA LEU A 212 62.46 -11.31 -16.14
C LEU A 212 62.48 -12.76 -15.66
N ASN A 213 63.64 -13.27 -15.24
CA ASN A 213 63.76 -14.58 -14.61
C ASN A 213 63.19 -14.58 -13.20
N GLU A 214 63.29 -13.50 -12.43
CA GLU A 214 62.67 -13.39 -11.09
C GLU A 214 61.14 -13.24 -11.20
N ILE A 215 60.64 -12.57 -12.24
CA ILE A 215 59.22 -12.52 -12.60
C ILE A 215 58.77 -13.90 -13.13
N GLY A 216 59.61 -14.57 -13.93
CA GLY A 216 59.37 -15.91 -14.49
C GLY A 216 59.65 -17.07 -13.54
N GLU A 217 60.36 -16.87 -12.43
CA GLU A 217 60.56 -17.83 -11.34
C GLU A 217 59.58 -17.59 -10.20
N ARG A 218 59.00 -16.38 -10.09
CA ARG A 218 57.83 -16.14 -9.24
C ARG A 218 56.61 -16.91 -9.71
N GLU A 219 56.52 -17.27 -10.98
CA GLU A 219 55.54 -18.22 -11.51
C GLU A 219 56.27 -19.18 -12.48
N PRO A 220 56.66 -20.44 -12.13
CA PRO A 220 55.71 -21.55 -11.93
C PRO A 220 56.28 -22.81 -11.20
N ALA A 221 55.90 -23.11 -9.95
CA ALA A 221 55.94 -24.51 -9.42
C ALA A 221 55.28 -24.60 -8.03
N ALA A 222 55.67 -23.70 -7.13
CA ALA A 222 55.11 -23.66 -5.78
C ALA A 222 53.75 -22.94 -5.78
N GLU A 223 53.63 -21.83 -6.51
CA GLU A 223 52.35 -21.13 -6.68
C GLU A 223 51.37 -21.89 -7.59
N THR A 224 51.82 -22.73 -8.53
CA THR A 224 50.92 -23.52 -9.37
C THR A 224 50.35 -24.73 -8.62
N LEU A 225 51.13 -25.42 -7.78
CA LEU A 225 50.60 -26.48 -6.92
C LEU A 225 49.74 -25.93 -5.79
N ALA A 226 50.13 -24.80 -5.18
CA ALA A 226 49.31 -24.12 -4.18
C ALA A 226 48.02 -23.54 -4.78
N ARG A 227 48.08 -22.88 -5.94
CA ARG A 227 46.87 -22.44 -6.67
C ARG A 227 46.02 -23.59 -7.16
N GLN A 228 46.61 -24.72 -7.57
CA GLN A 228 45.85 -25.91 -7.97
C GLN A 228 45.13 -26.52 -6.77
N GLN A 229 45.79 -26.64 -5.63
CA GLN A 229 45.16 -27.09 -4.39
C GLN A 229 44.11 -26.10 -3.90
N GLU A 230 44.37 -24.79 -3.97
CA GLU A 230 43.38 -23.75 -3.66
C GLU A 230 42.19 -23.81 -4.63
N LEU A 231 42.41 -23.98 -5.93
CA LEU A 231 41.36 -24.18 -6.94
C LEU A 231 40.55 -25.45 -6.69
N GLU A 232 41.19 -26.56 -6.31
CA GLU A 232 40.50 -27.81 -5.97
C GLU A 232 39.68 -27.64 -4.68
N THR A 233 40.19 -26.93 -3.67
CA THR A 233 39.43 -26.64 -2.44
C THR A 233 38.28 -25.67 -2.71
N GLU A 234 38.47 -24.65 -3.54
CA GLU A 234 37.43 -23.72 -3.97
C GLU A 234 36.37 -24.43 -4.81
N GLN A 235 36.75 -25.35 -5.69
CA GLN A 235 35.81 -26.18 -6.45
C GLN A 235 35.03 -27.13 -5.54
N ALA A 236 35.67 -27.73 -4.53
CA ALA A 236 34.99 -28.56 -3.54
C ALA A 236 33.99 -27.76 -2.70
N LEU A 237 34.40 -26.58 -2.21
CA LEU A 237 33.54 -25.66 -1.46
C LEU A 237 32.38 -25.13 -2.31
N ARG A 238 32.61 -24.84 -3.60
CA ARG A 238 31.55 -24.47 -4.54
C ARG A 238 30.59 -25.61 -4.80
N ALA A 239 31.07 -26.84 -5.00
CA ALA A 239 30.21 -28.00 -5.18
C ALA A 239 29.39 -28.32 -3.92
N GLU A 240 29.94 -28.11 -2.72
CA GLU A 240 29.20 -28.22 -1.46
C GLU A 240 28.16 -27.10 -1.32
N ALA A 241 28.50 -25.85 -1.68
CA ALA A 241 27.58 -24.73 -1.68
C ALA A 241 26.46 -24.89 -2.72
N GLU A 242 26.76 -25.43 -3.90
CA GLU A 242 25.78 -25.75 -4.95
C GLU A 242 24.82 -26.85 -4.47
N LYS A 243 25.32 -27.92 -3.86
CA LYS A 243 24.46 -28.95 -3.24
C LYS A 243 23.60 -28.38 -2.12
N ALA A 244 24.15 -27.49 -1.28
CA ALA A 244 23.39 -26.83 -0.23
C ALA A 244 22.29 -25.93 -0.83
N LEU A 245 22.60 -25.18 -1.89
CA LEU A 245 21.62 -24.38 -2.62
C LEU A 245 20.55 -25.25 -3.26
N GLU A 246 20.90 -26.38 -3.88
CA GLU A 246 19.94 -27.34 -4.42
C GLU A 246 19.00 -27.86 -3.32
N THR A 247 19.54 -28.26 -2.15
CA THR A 247 18.70 -28.70 -1.04
C THR A 247 17.76 -27.61 -0.52
N ILE A 248 18.25 -26.38 -0.37
CA ILE A 248 17.44 -25.25 0.08
C ILE A 248 16.37 -24.90 -0.96
N THR A 249 16.69 -24.97 -2.25
CA THR A 249 15.70 -24.72 -3.31
C THR A 249 14.63 -25.80 -3.37
N ALA A 250 14.99 -27.06 -3.14
CA ALA A 250 14.03 -28.16 -3.05
C ALA A 250 13.14 -28.00 -1.81
N GLU A 251 13.71 -27.68 -0.65
CA GLU A 251 12.94 -27.37 0.56
C GLU A 251 12.00 -26.19 0.33
N MET A 252 12.48 -25.11 -0.31
CA MET A 252 11.67 -23.94 -0.63
C MET A 252 10.50 -24.29 -1.56
N GLN A 253 10.71 -25.14 -2.57
CA GLN A 253 9.62 -25.65 -3.42
C GLN A 253 8.60 -26.43 -2.59
N THR A 254 9.03 -27.35 -1.72
CA THR A 254 8.09 -28.10 -0.87
C THR A 254 7.33 -27.21 0.11
N HIS A 255 7.92 -26.08 0.54
CA HIS A 255 7.23 -25.11 1.38
C HIS A 255 6.22 -24.29 0.58
N LEU A 256 6.53 -23.92 -0.67
CA LEU A 256 5.58 -23.24 -1.56
C LEU A 256 4.38 -24.15 -1.86
N ASP A 257 4.60 -25.42 -2.19
CA ASP A 257 3.52 -26.38 -2.43
C ASP A 257 2.60 -26.52 -1.20
N LYS A 258 3.18 -26.62 0.00
CA LYS A 258 2.40 -26.66 1.26
C LYS A 258 1.63 -25.37 1.53
N ILE A 259 2.18 -24.22 1.15
CA ILE A 259 1.47 -22.94 1.28
C ILE A 259 0.27 -22.94 0.33
N GLU A 260 0.43 -23.37 -0.92
CA GLU A 260 -0.68 -23.47 -1.87
C GLU A 260 -1.77 -24.45 -1.40
N GLU A 261 -1.39 -25.60 -0.85
CA GLU A 261 -2.34 -26.56 -0.23
C GLU A 261 -3.12 -25.92 0.93
N LEU A 262 -2.40 -25.26 1.86
CA LEU A 262 -3.04 -24.59 3.00
C LEU A 262 -3.90 -23.40 2.57
N GLU A 263 -3.51 -22.67 1.54
CA GLU A 263 -4.32 -21.57 0.98
C GLU A 263 -5.62 -22.10 0.35
N GLN A 264 -5.58 -23.24 -0.33
CA GLN A 264 -6.77 -23.91 -0.84
C GLN A 264 -7.68 -24.38 0.30
N GLU A 265 -7.13 -25.03 1.33
CA GLU A 265 -7.90 -25.43 2.51
C GLU A 265 -8.53 -24.24 3.23
N LEU A 266 -7.79 -23.14 3.40
CA LEU A 266 -8.31 -21.91 3.98
C LEU A 266 -9.39 -21.27 3.10
N PHE A 267 -9.25 -21.32 1.78
CA PHE A 267 -10.26 -20.82 0.86
C PHE A 267 -11.57 -21.62 1.00
N ASP A 268 -11.49 -22.94 1.00
CA ASP A 268 -12.65 -23.82 1.17
C ASP A 268 -13.32 -23.60 2.53
N LEU A 269 -12.54 -23.58 3.61
CA LEU A 269 -13.02 -23.27 4.97
C LEU A 269 -13.65 -21.88 5.04
N SER A 270 -13.07 -20.87 4.38
CA SER A 270 -13.65 -19.54 4.32
C SER A 270 -15.00 -19.52 3.60
N GLY A 271 -15.15 -20.33 2.55
CA GLY A 271 -16.41 -20.56 1.86
C GLY A 271 -17.45 -21.24 2.76
N GLU A 272 -17.05 -22.22 3.56
CA GLU A 272 -17.92 -22.89 4.53
C GLU A 272 -18.35 -21.98 5.69
N ILE A 273 -17.44 -21.12 6.17
CA ILE A 273 -17.72 -20.10 7.18
C ILE A 273 -18.68 -19.04 6.63
N ALA A 274 -18.43 -18.53 5.41
CA ALA A 274 -19.33 -17.59 4.74
C ALA A 274 -20.71 -18.21 4.45
N GLY A 275 -20.75 -19.52 4.18
CA GLY A 275 -21.97 -20.31 4.06
C GLY A 275 -22.66 -20.66 5.39
N GLY A 276 -22.07 -20.29 6.54
CA GLY A 276 -22.62 -20.54 7.88
C GLY A 276 -22.70 -22.02 8.27
N ARG A 277 -21.98 -22.90 7.58
CA ARG A 277 -21.98 -24.36 7.83
C ARG A 277 -20.90 -24.78 8.82
N HIS A 278 -19.82 -24.01 8.90
CA HIS A 278 -18.73 -24.27 9.83
C HIS A 278 -19.09 -23.74 11.23
N VAL A 279 -19.06 -24.63 12.24
CA VAL A 279 -19.24 -24.28 13.64
C VAL A 279 -17.89 -24.38 14.35
N PRO A 280 -17.28 -23.25 14.76
CA PRO A 280 -16.00 -23.28 15.45
C PRO A 280 -16.05 -24.10 16.75
N PRO A 281 -14.97 -24.82 17.10
CA PRO A 281 -14.91 -25.59 18.34
C PRO A 281 -15.09 -24.66 19.55
N GLY A 282 -15.98 -25.02 20.46
CA GLY A 282 -16.31 -24.22 21.64
C GLY A 282 -17.52 -23.29 21.48
N ILE A 283 -18.09 -23.18 20.27
CA ILE A 283 -19.30 -22.39 20.02
C ILE A 283 -20.50 -23.32 19.89
N ARG A 284 -21.56 -23.07 20.67
CA ARG A 284 -22.84 -23.74 20.54
C ARG A 284 -23.83 -22.81 19.86
N ILE A 285 -24.24 -23.15 18.64
CA ILE A 285 -25.29 -22.43 17.93
C ILE A 285 -26.63 -22.84 18.53
N LEU A 286 -27.33 -21.88 19.13
CA LEU A 286 -28.68 -22.05 19.65
C LEU A 286 -29.64 -21.36 18.69
N SER A 287 -30.61 -22.10 18.17
CA SER A 287 -31.75 -21.54 17.45
C SER A 287 -33.02 -21.72 18.28
N PHE A 288 -33.96 -20.80 18.13
CA PHE A 288 -35.30 -20.99 18.69
C PHE A 288 -36.01 -22.10 17.90
N LYS A 289 -36.72 -22.98 18.60
CA LYS A 289 -37.54 -24.02 17.96
C LYS A 289 -38.56 -23.43 16.97
N ASP A 290 -39.02 -22.21 17.24
CA ASP A 290 -40.01 -21.48 16.45
C ASP A 290 -39.37 -20.26 15.76
N THR A 291 -38.26 -20.45 15.05
CA THR A 291 -37.69 -19.37 14.23
C THR A 291 -38.40 -19.36 12.87
N PRO A 292 -39.16 -18.29 12.51
CA PRO A 292 -39.93 -18.25 11.25
C PRO A 292 -39.04 -18.28 9.99
N ASP A 293 -37.75 -17.99 10.12
CA ASP A 293 -36.81 -17.84 9.01
C ASP A 293 -35.85 -19.02 8.80
N LEU A 294 -35.89 -20.04 9.68
CA LEU A 294 -35.20 -21.32 9.42
C LEU A 294 -35.98 -22.00 8.29
N PRO A 295 -35.47 -21.99 7.06
CA PRO A 295 -36.29 -22.01 5.86
C PRO A 295 -37.20 -23.23 5.87
N LEU A 296 -38.42 -23.01 5.39
CA LEU A 296 -39.49 -23.96 5.08
C LEU A 296 -39.03 -25.36 4.60
N ARG A 297 -37.83 -25.46 4.04
CA ARG A 297 -37.16 -26.68 3.59
C ARG A 297 -36.61 -27.60 4.70
N ASP A 298 -36.15 -27.03 5.81
CA ASP A 298 -35.47 -27.80 6.87
C ASP A 298 -36.31 -28.00 8.12
N SER A 299 -37.38 -27.21 8.33
CA SER A 299 -38.27 -27.47 9.46
C SER A 299 -38.95 -28.84 9.28
N PRO A 300 -38.74 -29.79 10.21
CA PRO A 300 -39.38 -31.10 10.12
C PRO A 300 -40.90 -30.96 10.24
N MET A 301 -41.38 -29.93 10.94
CA MET A 301 -42.79 -29.67 11.18
C MET A 301 -43.54 -29.18 9.93
N ALA A 302 -42.98 -28.27 9.12
CA ALA A 302 -43.64 -27.87 7.87
C ALA A 302 -43.66 -29.01 6.85
N ARG A 303 -42.56 -29.80 6.77
CA ARG A 303 -42.51 -31.00 5.94
C ARG A 303 -43.51 -32.07 6.39
N GLN A 304 -43.66 -32.27 7.70
CA GLN A 304 -44.67 -33.17 8.25
C GLN A 304 -46.08 -32.67 7.98
N ALA A 305 -46.35 -31.37 8.17
CA ALA A 305 -47.65 -30.78 7.87
C ALA A 305 -48.01 -30.88 6.36
N GLU A 306 -47.03 -30.69 5.48
CA GLU A 306 -47.22 -30.84 4.03
C GLU A 306 -47.41 -32.30 3.62
N LEU A 307 -46.64 -33.23 4.21
CA LEU A 307 -46.84 -34.67 4.02
C LEU A 307 -48.21 -35.14 4.52
N GLU A 308 -48.63 -34.70 5.71
CA GLU A 308 -49.96 -35.00 6.25
C GLU A 308 -51.07 -34.40 5.39
N ARG A 309 -50.86 -33.20 4.84
CA ARG A 309 -51.80 -32.57 3.90
C ARG A 309 -51.94 -33.39 2.62
N VAL A 310 -50.83 -33.76 1.99
CA VAL A 310 -50.82 -34.57 0.76
C VAL A 310 -51.36 -35.98 1.03
N GLN A 311 -51.10 -36.55 2.20
CA GLN A 311 -51.68 -37.84 2.60
C GLN A 311 -53.19 -37.76 2.78
N LYS A 312 -53.71 -36.68 3.38
CA LYS A 312 -55.15 -36.45 3.51
C LYS A 312 -55.81 -36.21 2.14
N GLU A 313 -55.19 -35.44 1.27
CA GLU A 313 -55.68 -35.20 -0.09
C GLU A 313 -55.71 -36.49 -0.91
N ASN A 314 -54.64 -37.27 -0.86
CA ASN A 314 -54.59 -38.58 -1.52
C ASN A 314 -55.64 -39.55 -0.96
N ALA A 315 -55.85 -39.56 0.36
CA ALA A 315 -56.88 -40.40 0.98
C ALA A 315 -58.30 -39.97 0.56
N ALA A 316 -58.57 -38.67 0.50
CA ALA A 316 -59.84 -38.12 0.04
C ALA A 316 -60.09 -38.40 -1.44
N LEU A 317 -59.06 -38.27 -2.29
CA LEU A 317 -59.11 -38.62 -3.71
C LEU A 317 -59.34 -40.12 -3.93
N LEU A 318 -58.66 -40.98 -3.17
CA LEU A 318 -58.87 -42.43 -3.23
C LEU A 318 -60.30 -42.80 -2.84
N GLN A 319 -60.83 -42.25 -1.75
CA GLN A 319 -62.23 -42.47 -1.35
C GLN A 319 -63.22 -41.99 -2.42
N GLN A 320 -62.93 -40.88 -3.09
CA GLN A 320 -63.77 -40.35 -4.17
C GLN A 320 -63.74 -41.26 -5.41
N ILE A 321 -62.58 -41.82 -5.76
CA ILE A 321 -62.43 -42.80 -6.86
C ILE A 321 -63.16 -44.10 -6.53
N GLU A 322 -63.02 -44.61 -5.30
CA GLU A 322 -63.64 -45.85 -4.85
C GLU A 322 -65.17 -45.77 -4.78
N THR A 323 -65.70 -44.62 -4.36
CA THR A 323 -67.16 -44.41 -4.24
C THR A 323 -67.83 -44.06 -5.57
N SER A 324 -67.11 -43.43 -6.51
CA SER A 324 -67.70 -42.89 -7.74
C SER A 324 -67.32 -43.62 -9.02
N GLY A 325 -66.33 -44.54 -9.01
CA GLY A 325 -65.96 -45.43 -10.12
C GLY A 325 -65.41 -44.76 -11.39
N THR A 326 -65.60 -43.45 -11.56
CA THR A 326 -65.01 -42.61 -12.59
C THR A 326 -64.64 -41.26 -11.97
N ALA A 327 -63.40 -40.83 -12.15
CA ALA A 327 -62.98 -39.48 -11.80
C ALA A 327 -63.80 -38.49 -12.65
N SER A 328 -64.76 -37.82 -12.02
CA SER A 328 -65.49 -36.70 -12.62
C SER A 328 -64.46 -35.65 -13.06
N GLN A 329 -64.20 -35.54 -14.35
CA GLN A 329 -63.35 -34.48 -14.90
C GLN A 329 -63.99 -33.13 -14.58
N GLY A 330 -63.44 -32.41 -13.60
CA GLY A 330 -63.88 -31.07 -13.19
C GLY A 330 -64.20 -30.92 -11.70
N SER A 331 -64.19 -31.97 -10.88
CA SER A 331 -64.38 -31.84 -9.43
C SER A 331 -63.04 -31.49 -8.75
N ILE A 332 -62.92 -30.27 -8.22
CA ILE A 332 -61.75 -29.83 -7.46
C ILE A 332 -61.80 -30.47 -6.07
N PRO A 333 -60.70 -31.05 -5.55
CA PRO A 333 -60.66 -31.59 -4.20
C PRO A 333 -61.06 -30.54 -3.16
N ASN A 334 -61.95 -30.93 -2.23
CA ASN A 334 -62.48 -30.01 -1.22
C ASN A 334 -61.37 -29.39 -0.35
N GLU A 335 -60.30 -30.13 -0.08
CA GLU A 335 -59.16 -29.66 0.70
C GLU A 335 -58.37 -28.57 -0.03
N SER A 336 -58.16 -28.75 -1.34
CA SER A 336 -57.50 -27.78 -2.21
C SER A 336 -58.36 -26.53 -2.40
N TRP A 337 -59.69 -26.68 -2.45
CA TRP A 337 -60.62 -25.54 -2.43
C TRP A 337 -60.57 -24.75 -1.11
N VAL A 338 -60.53 -25.45 0.04
CA VAL A 338 -60.43 -24.81 1.37
C VAL A 338 -59.09 -24.10 1.54
N ALA A 339 -57.99 -24.67 1.04
CA ALA A 339 -56.67 -24.03 1.04
C ALA A 339 -56.69 -22.72 0.24
N VAL A 340 -57.23 -22.74 -0.98
CA VAL A 340 -57.36 -21.54 -1.82
C VAL A 340 -58.26 -20.49 -1.18
N CYS A 341 -59.33 -20.89 -0.48
CA CYS A 341 -60.17 -19.95 0.26
C CYS A 341 -59.41 -19.28 1.42
N LYS A 342 -58.57 -20.01 2.16
CA LYS A 342 -57.73 -19.47 3.23
C LYS A 342 -56.66 -18.51 2.67
N GLU A 343 -55.96 -18.92 1.61
CA GLU A 343 -54.98 -18.06 0.94
C GLU A 343 -55.62 -16.78 0.39
N ARG A 344 -56.82 -16.89 -0.20
CA ARG A 344 -57.59 -15.72 -0.61
C ARG A 344 -57.89 -14.81 0.58
N ASP A 345 -58.31 -15.37 1.72
CA ASP A 345 -58.63 -14.56 2.90
C ASP A 345 -57.39 -13.86 3.47
N GLU A 346 -56.25 -14.56 3.54
CA GLU A 346 -54.96 -13.99 3.92
C GLU A 346 -54.55 -12.86 2.98
N LEU A 347 -54.55 -13.10 1.66
CA LEU A 347 -54.22 -12.09 0.65
C LEU A 347 -55.17 -10.89 0.70
N THR A 348 -56.48 -11.11 0.88
CA THR A 348 -57.43 -9.99 1.01
C THR A 348 -57.19 -9.19 2.28
N SER A 349 -56.75 -9.84 3.37
CA SER A 349 -56.37 -9.16 4.60
C SER A 349 -55.11 -8.32 4.41
N GLU A 350 -54.11 -8.82 3.70
CA GLU A 350 -52.89 -8.10 3.36
C GLU A 350 -53.16 -6.90 2.46
N VAL A 351 -54.00 -7.06 1.43
CA VAL A 351 -54.42 -5.96 0.55
C VAL A 351 -55.12 -4.87 1.36
N LYS A 352 -56.04 -5.24 2.26
CA LYS A 352 -56.68 -4.28 3.18
C LYS A 352 -55.68 -3.56 4.07
N GLN A 353 -54.64 -4.24 4.55
CA GLN A 353 -53.58 -3.60 5.34
C GLN A 353 -52.75 -2.63 4.49
N LYS A 354 -52.38 -3.01 3.27
CA LYS A 354 -51.64 -2.16 2.32
C LYS A 354 -52.45 -0.93 1.91
N GLU A 355 -53.73 -1.09 1.61
CA GLU A 355 -54.65 0.03 1.32
C GLU A 355 -54.79 0.98 2.52
N LYS A 356 -54.92 0.44 3.75
CA LYS A 356 -54.92 1.27 4.96
C LYS A 356 -53.61 2.06 5.11
N ARG A 357 -52.46 1.44 4.84
CA ARG A 357 -51.16 2.12 4.87
C ARG A 357 -51.09 3.21 3.80
N LEU A 358 -51.56 2.95 2.57
CA LEU A 358 -51.60 3.95 1.50
C LEU A 358 -52.51 5.12 1.85
N LYS A 359 -53.69 4.88 2.41
CA LYS A 359 -54.59 5.95 2.88
C LYS A 359 -53.93 6.82 3.95
N ARG A 360 -53.32 6.20 4.97
CA ARG A 360 -52.55 6.93 6.00
C ARG A 360 -51.41 7.73 5.39
N LEU A 361 -50.70 7.17 4.43
CA LEU A 361 -49.61 7.85 3.74
C LEU A 361 -50.13 9.08 2.98
N GLN A 362 -51.24 8.94 2.25
CA GLN A 362 -51.90 10.05 1.54
C GLN A 362 -52.36 11.14 2.51
N GLU A 363 -52.96 10.77 3.65
CA GLU A 363 -53.36 11.70 4.70
C GLU A 363 -52.16 12.47 5.27
N ILE A 364 -51.06 11.77 5.57
CA ILE A 364 -49.83 12.40 6.08
C ILE A 364 -49.21 13.33 5.02
N PHE A 365 -49.16 12.93 3.76
CA PHE A 365 -48.65 13.79 2.69
C PHE A 365 -49.54 15.02 2.48
N ALA A 366 -50.87 14.87 2.54
CA ALA A 366 -51.79 15.99 2.45
C ALA A 366 -51.62 16.97 3.61
N ALA A 367 -51.48 16.46 4.84
CA ALA A 367 -51.21 17.26 6.03
C ALA A 367 -49.87 18.00 5.93
N LYS A 368 -48.77 17.31 5.59
CA LYS A 368 -47.45 17.94 5.42
C LYS A 368 -47.43 18.95 4.27
N ALA A 369 -48.10 18.66 3.16
CA ALA A 369 -48.21 19.61 2.04
C ALA A 369 -49.05 20.83 2.40
N HIS A 370 -49.97 20.73 3.36
CA HIS A 370 -50.69 21.86 3.92
C HIS A 370 -49.79 22.68 4.85
N GLU A 371 -49.11 22.04 5.79
CA GLU A 371 -48.11 22.68 6.67
C GLU A 371 -47.04 23.42 5.87
N PHE A 372 -46.55 22.82 4.77
CA PHE A 372 -45.57 23.45 3.88
C PHE A 372 -46.12 24.70 3.20
N ARG A 373 -47.37 24.64 2.70
CA ARG A 373 -48.03 25.81 2.07
C ARG A 373 -48.29 26.92 3.08
N GLU A 374 -48.67 26.59 4.29
CA GLU A 374 -48.88 27.55 5.38
C GLU A 374 -47.56 28.19 5.81
N SER A 375 -46.50 27.39 5.96
CA SER A 375 -45.15 27.88 6.28
C SER A 375 -44.64 28.86 5.23
N ILE A 376 -44.83 28.56 3.94
CA ILE A 376 -44.45 29.46 2.85
C ILE A 376 -45.28 30.74 2.88
N ALA A 377 -46.59 30.64 3.10
CA ALA A 377 -47.45 31.82 3.21
C ALA A 377 -47.03 32.71 4.39
N SER A 378 -46.62 32.13 5.51
CA SER A 378 -46.15 32.87 6.69
C SER A 378 -44.75 33.46 6.51
N LEU A 379 -43.82 32.77 5.85
CA LEU A 379 -42.42 33.21 5.71
C LEU A 379 -42.22 34.18 4.55
N LEU A 380 -42.83 33.88 3.40
CA LEU A 380 -42.65 34.63 2.16
C LEU A 380 -43.82 35.57 1.85
N GLY A 381 -44.93 35.48 2.58
CA GLY A 381 -46.11 36.33 2.35
C GLY A 381 -46.90 35.96 1.10
N VAL A 382 -46.78 34.71 0.62
CA VAL A 382 -47.32 34.28 -0.68
C VAL A 382 -47.93 32.89 -0.60
N LYS A 383 -49.14 32.72 -1.15
CA LYS A 383 -49.88 31.45 -1.23
C LYS A 383 -49.57 30.74 -2.56
N LEU A 384 -49.12 29.48 -2.47
CA LEU A 384 -48.83 28.64 -3.62
C LEU A 384 -49.95 27.62 -3.88
N ALA A 385 -50.40 27.53 -5.13
CA ALA A 385 -51.31 26.49 -5.63
C ALA A 385 -50.69 25.75 -6.83
N PHE A 386 -50.54 24.44 -6.67
CA PHE A 386 -49.96 23.56 -7.69
C PHE A 386 -51.07 22.91 -8.53
N PHE A 387 -50.97 23.02 -9.86
CA PHE A 387 -51.89 22.37 -10.81
C PHE A 387 -51.28 21.10 -11.38
N GLN A 388 -52.13 20.15 -11.81
CA GLN A 388 -51.71 18.88 -12.41
C GLN A 388 -50.87 19.07 -13.70
N ASN A 389 -51.04 20.22 -14.38
CA ASN A 389 -50.30 20.59 -15.58
C ASN A 389 -48.87 21.10 -15.28
N GLY A 390 -48.40 20.99 -14.04
CA GLY A 390 -47.10 21.49 -13.57
C GLY A 390 -47.02 23.01 -13.41
N GLN A 391 -48.16 23.72 -13.59
CA GLN A 391 -48.24 25.16 -13.36
C GLN A 391 -48.33 25.47 -11.87
N VAL A 392 -47.62 26.51 -11.44
CA VAL A 392 -47.61 27.01 -10.07
C VAL A 392 -48.24 28.39 -10.07
N ARG A 393 -49.39 28.51 -9.40
CA ARG A 393 -50.03 29.80 -9.15
C ARG A 393 -49.56 30.34 -7.81
N VAL A 394 -49.23 31.61 -7.82
CA VAL A 394 -48.59 32.35 -6.76
C VAL A 394 -49.48 33.55 -6.48
N THR A 395 -50.20 33.54 -5.36
CA THR A 395 -51.11 34.62 -4.97
C THR A 395 -50.54 35.34 -3.76
N SER A 396 -50.47 36.66 -3.80
CA SER A 396 -49.98 37.44 -2.65
C SER A 396 -50.92 37.30 -1.44
N LEU A 397 -50.38 37.35 -0.23
CA LEU A 397 -51.18 37.40 1.01
C LEU A 397 -51.81 38.78 1.22
N TYR A 398 -51.13 39.84 0.75
CA TYR A 398 -51.49 41.23 1.02
C TYR A 398 -52.51 41.80 0.03
N ASP A 399 -52.67 41.15 -1.12
CA ASP A 399 -53.64 41.50 -2.15
C ASP A 399 -54.08 40.23 -2.89
N GLU A 400 -55.33 39.82 -2.70
CA GLU A 400 -55.88 38.60 -3.32
C GLU A 400 -56.03 38.73 -4.85
N SER A 401 -56.07 39.95 -5.37
CA SER A 401 -56.15 40.23 -6.81
C SER A 401 -54.79 40.10 -7.52
N ALA A 402 -53.69 40.15 -6.77
CA ALA A 402 -52.33 39.95 -7.27
C ALA A 402 -51.98 38.45 -7.33
N THR A 403 -52.20 37.85 -8.50
CA THR A 403 -51.93 36.43 -8.77
C THR A 403 -51.03 36.25 -9.98
N PHE A 404 -50.01 35.40 -9.88
CA PHE A 404 -49.05 35.11 -10.93
C PHE A 404 -49.01 33.61 -11.21
N VAL A 405 -49.06 33.20 -12.48
CA VAL A 405 -49.02 31.78 -12.88
C VAL A 405 -47.71 31.49 -13.62
N PHE A 406 -46.91 30.64 -13.03
CA PHE A 406 -45.63 30.20 -13.57
C PHE A 406 -45.74 28.77 -14.11
N LYS A 407 -45.01 28.46 -15.19
CA LYS A 407 -44.84 27.10 -15.73
C LYS A 407 -43.35 26.80 -15.88
N PRO A 408 -42.89 25.57 -15.64
CA PRO A 408 -41.52 25.18 -15.98
C PRO A 408 -41.26 25.36 -17.48
N ALA A 409 -40.10 25.93 -17.84
CA ALA A 409 -39.71 26.09 -19.24
C ALA A 409 -39.54 24.73 -19.94
N GLU A 410 -40.14 24.56 -21.12
CA GLU A 410 -40.01 23.33 -21.91
C GLU A 410 -38.58 23.22 -22.47
N GLY A 411 -37.78 22.28 -21.92
CA GLY A 411 -36.43 21.95 -22.41
C GLY A 411 -35.27 22.09 -21.42
N ALA A 412 -35.49 22.55 -20.18
CA ALA A 412 -34.44 22.63 -19.16
C ALA A 412 -34.49 21.41 -18.23
N SER A 413 -33.76 20.35 -18.57
CA SER A 413 -33.73 19.07 -17.85
C SER A 413 -33.03 19.11 -16.48
N SER A 414 -32.53 20.26 -16.01
CA SER A 414 -31.75 20.31 -14.76
C SER A 414 -31.66 21.66 -14.05
N SER A 415 -32.25 22.75 -14.55
CA SER A 415 -32.37 24.01 -13.80
C SER A 415 -33.82 24.50 -13.84
N GLY A 416 -34.44 24.60 -12.66
CA GLY A 416 -35.84 24.97 -12.45
C GLY A 416 -36.17 26.42 -12.83
N ASN A 417 -35.92 26.80 -14.07
CA ASN A 417 -36.28 28.10 -14.61
C ASN A 417 -37.78 28.07 -14.92
N MET A 418 -38.55 28.81 -14.12
CA MET A 418 -39.98 28.97 -14.35
C MET A 418 -40.22 30.17 -15.27
N GLN A 419 -41.23 30.10 -16.13
CA GLN A 419 -41.66 31.20 -16.99
C GLN A 419 -43.02 31.70 -16.53
N LEU A 420 -43.17 33.02 -16.46
CA LEU A 420 -44.45 33.67 -16.14
C LEU A 420 -45.37 33.61 -17.37
N ILE A 421 -46.51 32.93 -17.25
CA ILE A 421 -47.47 32.72 -18.34
C ILE A 421 -48.68 33.64 -18.22
N ALA A 422 -49.16 33.85 -17.00
CA ALA A 422 -50.33 34.69 -16.76
C ALA A 422 -50.16 35.54 -15.51
N GLN A 423 -50.74 36.72 -15.58
CA GLN A 423 -50.81 37.69 -14.50
C GLN A 423 -52.29 37.97 -14.22
N GLY A 424 -52.64 38.12 -12.95
CA GLY A 424 -53.94 38.59 -12.49
C GLY A 424 -54.12 40.08 -12.76
N GLU A 425 -55.36 40.53 -12.58
CA GLU A 425 -55.79 41.91 -12.81
C GLU A 425 -55.23 42.90 -11.77
N GLY A 426 -54.81 42.39 -10.60
CA GLY A 426 -54.17 43.17 -9.54
C GLY A 426 -52.64 43.13 -9.54
N GLY A 427 -52.03 44.08 -8.83
CA GLY A 427 -50.59 44.21 -8.69
C GLY A 427 -50.10 45.66 -8.56
N PRO A 428 -48.78 45.86 -8.38
CA PRO A 428 -48.19 47.20 -8.36
C PRO A 428 -48.36 47.95 -9.69
N GLU A 429 -48.38 49.28 -9.64
CA GLU A 429 -48.50 50.14 -10.84
C GLU A 429 -47.28 50.00 -11.76
N ASP A 430 -46.09 49.76 -11.18
CA ASP A 430 -44.82 49.55 -11.89
C ASP A 430 -44.54 48.09 -12.27
N LEU A 431 -45.53 47.20 -12.11
CA LEU A 431 -45.41 45.78 -12.43
C LEU A 431 -44.88 45.46 -13.85
N PRO A 432 -45.29 46.13 -14.95
CA PRO A 432 -44.75 45.82 -16.28
C PRO A 432 -43.24 46.12 -16.39
N ASN A 433 -42.77 47.17 -15.74
CA ASN A 433 -41.35 47.53 -15.70
C ASN A 433 -40.54 46.51 -14.87
N MET A 434 -41.10 46.09 -13.73
CA MET A 434 -40.49 45.04 -12.89
C MET A 434 -40.43 43.69 -13.59
N MET A 435 -41.46 43.31 -14.34
CA MET A 435 -41.45 42.09 -15.14
C MET A 435 -40.38 42.14 -16.23
N GLN A 436 -40.28 43.25 -16.95
CA GLN A 436 -39.27 43.40 -18.00
C GLN A 436 -37.85 43.29 -17.44
N TYR A 437 -37.58 43.95 -16.32
CA TYR A 437 -36.27 43.92 -15.67
C TYR A 437 -35.95 42.55 -15.06
N TRP A 438 -36.80 42.04 -14.16
CA TRP A 438 -36.49 40.83 -13.40
C TRP A 438 -36.75 39.53 -14.16
N VAL A 439 -37.83 39.45 -14.95
CA VAL A 439 -38.19 38.22 -15.70
C VAL A 439 -37.56 38.24 -17.09
N GLY A 440 -37.51 39.41 -17.75
CA GLY A 440 -36.96 39.57 -19.09
C GLY A 440 -35.43 39.65 -19.13
N THR A 441 -34.83 40.58 -18.40
CA THR A 441 -33.38 40.84 -18.45
C THR A 441 -32.59 39.91 -17.53
N GLU A 442 -32.96 39.84 -16.24
CA GLU A 442 -32.20 39.12 -15.22
C GLU A 442 -32.64 37.64 -15.05
N GLN A 443 -33.80 37.26 -15.60
CA GLN A 443 -34.42 35.93 -15.45
C GLN A 443 -34.49 35.43 -13.97
N CYS A 444 -34.63 36.35 -13.02
CA CYS A 444 -34.62 36.09 -11.59
C CYS A 444 -36.01 36.24 -10.98
N ILE A 445 -36.72 35.11 -10.88
CA ILE A 445 -38.08 35.03 -10.30
C ILE A 445 -38.10 35.33 -8.80
N PRO A 446 -37.13 34.87 -7.99
CA PRO A 446 -37.09 35.27 -6.58
C PRO A 446 -36.96 36.78 -6.39
N GLY A 447 -36.14 37.44 -7.22
CA GLY A 447 -36.00 38.91 -7.24
C GLY A 447 -37.33 39.60 -7.55
N PHE A 448 -38.00 39.14 -8.61
CA PHE A 448 -39.33 39.62 -8.99
C PHE A 448 -40.38 39.48 -7.87
N LEU A 449 -40.50 38.28 -7.27
CA LEU A 449 -41.47 38.06 -6.20
C LEU A 449 -41.15 38.91 -4.96
N SER A 450 -39.87 39.09 -4.63
CA SER A 450 -39.46 39.94 -3.50
C SER A 450 -39.81 41.42 -3.71
N SER A 451 -39.59 41.97 -4.91
CA SER A 451 -39.94 43.37 -5.20
C SER A 451 -41.44 43.59 -5.17
N VAL A 452 -42.21 42.69 -5.79
CA VAL A 452 -43.68 42.76 -5.83
C VAL A 452 -44.27 42.60 -4.44
N THR A 453 -43.76 41.67 -3.62
CA THR A 453 -44.27 41.46 -2.25
C THR A 453 -43.99 42.67 -1.35
N LEU A 454 -42.84 43.33 -1.48
CA LEU A 454 -42.53 44.55 -0.72
C LEU A 454 -43.49 45.69 -1.08
N GLU A 455 -43.75 45.93 -2.37
CA GLU A 455 -44.67 46.98 -2.79
C GLU A 455 -46.13 46.70 -2.40
N LEU A 456 -46.57 45.45 -2.51
CA LEU A 456 -47.90 45.03 -2.08
C LEU A 456 -48.05 45.16 -0.56
N TYR A 457 -47.01 44.84 0.21
CA TYR A 457 -47.01 45.04 1.65
C TYR A 457 -47.10 46.54 2.01
N ASP A 458 -46.34 47.40 1.35
CA ASP A 458 -46.38 48.84 1.58
C ASP A 458 -47.74 49.45 1.24
N ARG A 459 -48.41 48.95 0.20
CA ARG A 459 -49.80 49.32 -0.14
C ARG A 459 -50.79 48.83 0.91
N TRP A 460 -50.72 47.55 1.27
CA TRP A 460 -51.58 46.96 2.29
C TRP A 460 -51.47 47.70 3.63
N LYS A 461 -50.24 48.05 4.04
CA LYS A 461 -49.97 48.83 5.25
C LYS A 461 -50.56 50.24 5.20
N LYS A 462 -50.62 50.87 4.03
CA LYS A 462 -51.26 52.20 3.87
C LYS A 462 -52.79 52.11 3.96
N GLU A 463 -53.37 50.99 3.52
CA GLU A 463 -54.81 50.75 3.55
C GLU A 463 -55.30 50.24 4.92
N HIS A 464 -54.44 49.57 5.69
CA HIS A 464 -54.71 49.02 7.03
C HIS A 464 -53.68 49.53 8.06
N PRO A 465 -53.84 50.77 8.58
CA PRO A 465 -52.89 51.41 9.50
C PRO A 465 -52.82 50.79 10.90
#